data_AF-A0A835QIR0-F1
#
_entry.id   AF-A0A835QIR0-F1
#
_cell.length_a   1.000
_cell.length_b   1.000
_cell.length_c   1.000
_cell.angle_alpha   90.00
_cell.angle_beta   90.00
_cell.angle_gamma   90.00
#
_symmetry.space_group_name_H-M   'P 1'
#
loop_
_entity.id
_entity.type
_entity.pdbx_description
1 polymer ?
#
loop_
_entity_poly.entity_id
_entity_poly.type
_entity_poly.pdbx_seq_one_letter_code
_entity_poly.pdbx_strand_id
1 'polypeptide(L)'
;MALSVNSLLLNSQIPNSFSFQNSSVRSKSLQCMASLSISETFARLRKKGKEVAFIPYITAGDPDLRTTSKALKILDSCGSDVIELGMPYSDPSADGPVIQASATRALAQGANFNGIISMLNEVIPHLSCPIALFSYYNPIQKHGVENFMTTIKNVGIHGTSWIELDTGNFVLHPYNVIHFE
;
A
#
# COMPACT_ATOMS: atom_id res chain seq x y z
N MET A 1 -43.27 -30.73 -67.99
CA MET A 1 -44.20 -29.58 -67.96
C MET A 1 -43.35 -28.34 -67.77
N ALA A 2 -43.53 -27.36 -68.65
CA ALA A 2 -42.60 -26.27 -68.90
C ALA A 2 -42.90 -25.01 -68.05
N LEU A 3 -41.92 -24.10 -68.06
CA LEU A 3 -41.98 -22.65 -67.77
C LEU A 3 -42.00 -22.26 -66.27
N SER A 4 -41.34 -21.19 -65.79
CA SER A 4 -40.76 -20.02 -66.47
C SER A 4 -39.65 -19.39 -65.62
N VAL A 5 -38.70 -18.79 -66.32
CA VAL A 5 -37.60 -17.94 -65.83
C VAL A 5 -38.08 -16.49 -65.76
N ASN A 6 -37.53 -15.69 -64.84
CA ASN A 6 -37.18 -14.27 -65.03
C ASN A 6 -36.37 -13.79 -63.79
N SER A 7 -35.05 -13.57 -63.90
CA SER A 7 -34.31 -12.42 -64.44
C SER A 7 -34.12 -11.24 -63.46
N LEU A 8 -32.85 -11.03 -63.08
CA LEU A 8 -32.10 -9.76 -63.17
C LEU A 8 -32.39 -8.70 -62.07
N LEU A 9 -31.45 -8.05 -61.37
CA LEU A 9 -30.01 -7.79 -61.60
C LEU A 9 -29.31 -7.30 -60.30
N LEU A 10 -28.02 -7.62 -60.24
CA LEU A 10 -26.86 -6.78 -59.88
C LEU A 10 -26.53 -6.36 -58.44
N ASN A 11 -25.24 -6.62 -58.18
CA ASN A 11 -24.24 -5.84 -57.43
C ASN A 11 -24.14 -6.11 -55.92
N SER A 12 -22.97 -6.35 -55.35
CA SER A 12 -21.61 -6.36 -55.90
C SER A 12 -20.63 -6.80 -54.81
N GLN A 13 -19.60 -7.56 -55.22
CA GLN A 13 -18.24 -7.58 -54.65
C GLN A 13 -18.04 -8.22 -53.26
N ILE A 14 -17.61 -9.49 -53.31
CA ILE A 14 -16.73 -10.09 -52.31
C ILE A 14 -15.29 -9.94 -52.83
N PRO A 15 -14.39 -9.22 -52.15
CA PRO A 15 -12.96 -9.40 -52.34
C PRO A 15 -12.40 -10.36 -51.30
N ASN A 16 -11.77 -11.42 -51.79
CA ASN A 16 -10.90 -12.31 -51.06
C ASN A 16 -9.70 -11.57 -50.44
N SER A 17 -9.13 -12.22 -49.42
CA SER A 17 -7.82 -12.03 -48.78
C SER A 17 -7.76 -11.05 -47.59
N PHE A 18 -7.68 -11.63 -46.39
CA PHE A 18 -6.87 -11.05 -45.32
C PHE A 18 -6.14 -12.17 -44.59
N SER A 19 -4.82 -12.03 -44.59
CA SER A 19 -3.82 -12.90 -43.98
C SER A 19 -4.03 -13.02 -42.47
N PHE A 20 -3.86 -14.23 -41.94
CA PHE A 20 -3.73 -14.46 -40.49
C PHE A 20 -2.48 -13.72 -39.99
N GLN A 21 -2.66 -12.55 -39.40
CA GLN A 21 -1.63 -11.93 -38.58
C GLN A 21 -1.63 -12.59 -37.21
N ASN A 22 -0.54 -13.30 -36.96
CA ASN A 22 -0.16 -13.84 -35.67
C ASN A 22 0.02 -12.68 -34.67
N SER A 23 -1.04 -12.26 -33.99
CA SER A 23 -0.93 -11.31 -32.89
C SER A 23 -0.37 -12.06 -31.69
N SER A 24 0.96 -12.06 -31.59
CA SER A 24 1.70 -12.38 -30.37
C SER A 24 1.06 -11.64 -29.20
N VAL A 25 0.31 -12.39 -28.38
CA VAL A 25 -0.09 -11.92 -27.06
C VAL A 25 1.20 -11.80 -26.28
N ARG A 26 1.77 -10.59 -26.26
CA ARG A 26 2.87 -10.24 -25.35
C ARG A 26 2.40 -10.57 -23.95
N SER A 27 2.92 -11.67 -23.41
CA SER A 27 2.96 -11.93 -21.98
C SER A 27 3.56 -10.68 -21.34
N LYS A 28 2.71 -9.84 -20.74
CA LYS A 28 3.18 -8.83 -19.80
C LYS A 28 3.80 -9.63 -18.69
N SER A 29 5.13 -9.57 -18.62
CA SER A 29 5.89 -10.02 -17.47
C SER A 29 5.14 -9.57 -16.21
N LEU A 30 4.83 -10.51 -15.33
CA LEU A 30 4.63 -10.21 -13.92
C LEU A 30 5.98 -9.72 -13.40
N GLN A 31 6.32 -8.48 -13.72
CA GLN A 31 7.30 -7.74 -12.97
C GLN A 31 6.69 -7.65 -11.57
N CYS A 32 7.33 -8.29 -10.59
CA CYS A 32 7.11 -7.95 -9.19
C CYS A 32 7.31 -6.43 -9.11
N MET A 33 6.22 -5.67 -9.01
CA MET A 33 6.32 -4.23 -8.87
C MET A 33 6.93 -3.99 -7.51
N ALA A 34 8.22 -3.68 -7.45
CA ALA A 34 8.79 -3.07 -6.27
C ALA A 34 7.92 -1.85 -5.96
N SER A 35 7.32 -1.83 -4.76
CA SER A 35 6.56 -0.68 -4.28
C SER A 35 7.49 0.53 -4.30
N LEU A 36 6.98 1.68 -4.76
CA LEU A 36 7.78 2.90 -4.85
C LEU A 36 8.26 3.33 -3.46
N SER A 37 9.46 3.89 -3.36
CA SER A 37 9.87 4.57 -2.14
C SER A 37 9.01 5.82 -1.89
N ILE A 38 9.05 6.35 -0.68
CA ILE A 38 8.37 7.61 -0.34
C ILE A 38 8.93 8.76 -1.21
N SER A 39 10.25 8.82 -1.39
CA SER A 39 10.93 9.83 -2.20
C SER A 39 10.50 9.76 -3.68
N GLU A 40 10.42 8.56 -4.25
CA GLU A 40 9.93 8.34 -5.61
C GLU A 40 8.46 8.71 -5.77
N THR A 41 7.64 8.40 -4.76
CA THR A 41 6.23 8.77 -4.72
C THR A 41 6.07 10.28 -4.84
N PHE A 42 6.74 11.07 -3.99
CA PHE A 42 6.68 12.53 -4.06
C PHE A 42 7.26 13.09 -5.37
N ALA A 43 8.32 12.50 -5.92
CA ALA A 43 8.85 12.88 -7.23
C ALA A 43 7.81 12.65 -8.35
N ARG A 44 7.07 11.54 -8.30
CA ARG A 44 5.99 11.23 -9.23
C ARG A 44 4.81 12.20 -9.10
N LEU A 45 4.43 12.58 -7.87
CA LEU A 45 3.35 13.55 -7.63
C LEU A 45 3.69 14.91 -8.24
N ARG A 46 4.91 15.42 -7.99
CA ARG A 46 5.40 16.67 -8.59
C ARG A 46 5.38 16.62 -10.11
N LYS A 47 5.86 15.52 -10.72
CA LYS A 47 5.82 15.34 -12.19
C LYS A 47 4.40 15.34 -12.76
N LYS A 48 3.41 14.90 -11.99
CA LYS A 48 1.99 14.90 -12.36
C LYS A 48 1.28 16.23 -12.09
N GLY A 49 1.97 17.22 -11.53
CA GLY A 49 1.36 18.49 -11.12
C GLY A 49 0.41 18.36 -9.92
N LYS A 50 0.51 17.28 -9.13
CA LYS A 50 -0.28 17.10 -7.91
C LYS A 50 0.47 17.72 -6.74
N GLU A 51 -0.09 18.79 -6.19
CA GLU A 51 0.53 19.59 -5.12
C GLU A 51 0.32 19.01 -3.71
N VAL A 52 -0.71 18.19 -3.53
CA VAL A 52 -1.12 17.63 -2.22
C VAL A 52 -1.03 16.10 -2.26
N ALA A 53 -0.36 15.50 -1.28
CA ALA A 53 -0.37 14.06 -1.06
C ALA A 53 -1.48 13.67 -0.08
N PHE A 54 -2.18 12.57 -0.36
CA PHE A 54 -3.13 11.96 0.56
C PHE A 54 -2.48 10.78 1.28
N ILE A 55 -2.37 10.90 2.61
CA ILE A 55 -1.70 9.94 3.49
C ILE A 55 -2.66 9.55 4.62
N PRO A 56 -3.49 8.51 4.45
CA PRO A 56 -4.34 8.03 5.53
C PRO A 56 -3.52 7.31 6.60
N TYR A 57 -3.90 7.53 7.85
CA TYR A 57 -3.41 6.78 9.01
C TYR A 57 -4.45 5.75 9.45
N ILE A 58 -4.00 4.52 9.75
CA ILE A 58 -4.79 3.52 10.46
C ILE A 58 -3.94 2.82 11.53
N THR A 59 -4.55 2.35 12.61
CA THR A 59 -3.88 1.54 13.63
C THR A 59 -3.88 0.07 13.23
N ALA A 60 -2.71 -0.56 13.24
CA ALA A 60 -2.58 -1.98 12.94
C ALA A 60 -3.29 -2.81 14.01
N GLY A 61 -4.15 -3.72 13.58
CA GLY A 61 -4.92 -4.60 14.46
C GLY A 61 -6.23 -4.00 14.95
N ASP A 62 -6.65 -2.81 14.51
CA ASP A 62 -7.97 -2.26 14.82
C ASP A 62 -8.96 -2.48 13.64
N PRO A 63 -10.09 -3.20 13.83
CA PRO A 63 -10.42 -4.02 14.99
C PRO A 63 -9.67 -5.36 15.03
N ASP A 64 -9.01 -5.78 13.93
CA ASP A 64 -8.16 -6.97 13.89
C ASP A 64 -7.20 -6.91 12.69
N LEU A 65 -6.14 -7.73 12.69
CA LEU A 65 -5.11 -7.70 11.63
C LEU A 65 -5.63 -8.11 10.23
N ARG A 66 -6.64 -8.99 10.17
CA ARG A 66 -7.25 -9.37 8.89
C ARG A 66 -8.03 -8.20 8.30
N THR A 67 -8.71 -7.43 9.15
CA THR A 67 -9.40 -6.20 8.77
C THR A 67 -8.40 -5.12 8.37
N THR A 68 -7.28 -4.97 9.08
CA THR A 68 -6.17 -4.08 8.67
C THR A 68 -5.67 -4.42 7.26
N SER A 69 -5.36 -5.69 6.97
CA SER A 69 -4.89 -6.10 5.64
C SER A 69 -5.87 -5.73 4.51
N LYS A 70 -7.18 -5.91 4.75
CA LYS A 70 -8.22 -5.49 3.80
C LYS A 70 -8.27 -3.96 3.65
N ALA A 71 -8.19 -3.23 4.75
CA ALA A 71 -8.20 -1.77 4.75
C ALA A 71 -7.02 -1.22 3.95
N LEU A 72 -5.81 -1.78 4.11
CA LEU A 72 -4.62 -1.38 3.34
C LEU A 72 -4.86 -1.51 1.82
N LYS A 73 -5.42 -2.64 1.37
CA LYS A 73 -5.75 -2.85 -0.06
C LYS A 73 -6.80 -1.86 -0.56
N ILE A 74 -7.81 -1.57 0.27
CA ILE A 74 -8.86 -0.59 -0.07
C ILE A 74 -8.26 0.81 -0.19
N LEU A 75 -7.50 1.26 0.81
CA LEU A 75 -6.85 2.57 0.82
C LEU A 75 -5.92 2.76 -0.38
N ASP A 76 -5.13 1.74 -0.74
CA ASP A 76 -4.31 1.74 -1.95
C ASP A 76 -5.18 1.90 -3.21
N SER A 77 -6.24 1.08 -3.35
CA SER A 77 -7.15 1.15 -4.50
C SER A 77 -7.92 2.48 -4.61
N CYS A 78 -8.14 3.16 -3.48
CA CYS A 78 -8.78 4.48 -3.41
C CYS A 78 -7.81 5.63 -3.76
N GLY A 79 -6.55 5.34 -4.07
CA GLY A 79 -5.59 6.34 -4.53
C GLY A 79 -4.79 7.03 -3.42
N SER A 80 -4.56 6.32 -2.30
CA SER A 80 -3.58 6.77 -1.30
C SER A 80 -2.20 6.92 -1.94
N ASP A 81 -1.52 8.02 -1.65
CA ASP A 81 -0.16 8.22 -2.17
C ASP A 81 0.87 7.48 -1.29
N VAL A 82 0.65 7.49 0.01
CA VAL A 82 1.37 6.71 1.04
C VAL A 82 0.34 6.26 2.06
N ILE A 83 0.49 5.12 2.71
CA ILE A 83 -0.35 4.75 3.86
C ILE A 83 0.52 4.76 5.12
N GLU A 84 0.08 5.47 6.16
CA GLU A 84 0.71 5.42 7.47
C GLU A 84 0.03 4.35 8.33
N LEU A 85 0.83 3.42 8.85
CA LEU A 85 0.36 2.32 9.68
C LEU A 85 0.93 2.45 11.10
N GLY A 86 0.06 2.70 12.07
CA GLY A 86 0.44 2.83 13.47
C GLY A 86 0.59 1.48 14.18
N MET A 87 1.74 1.24 14.80
CA MET A 87 1.94 0.14 15.75
C MET A 87 1.20 0.47 17.05
N PRO A 88 0.25 -0.38 17.51
CA PRO A 88 -0.48 -0.10 18.74
C PRO A 88 0.47 -0.18 19.95
N TYR A 89 0.36 0.81 20.84
CA TYR A 89 1.19 0.92 22.03
C TYR A 89 0.32 1.04 23.29
N SER A 90 0.80 0.47 24.40
CA SER A 90 0.05 0.39 25.65
C SER A 90 -0.02 1.70 26.44
N ASP A 91 0.87 2.65 26.13
CA ASP A 91 0.89 3.99 26.74
C ASP A 91 0.93 5.11 25.67
N PRO A 92 -0.15 5.27 24.87
CA PRO A 92 -0.21 6.23 23.77
C PRO A 92 -0.57 7.64 24.27
N SER A 93 0.12 8.14 25.31
CA SER A 93 -0.23 9.38 26.00
C SER A 93 -0.09 10.65 25.15
N ALA A 94 0.66 10.61 24.05
CA ALA A 94 0.78 11.70 23.08
C ALA A 94 -0.38 11.75 22.06
N ASP A 95 -1.17 10.68 21.95
CA ASP A 95 -2.23 10.58 20.95
C ASP A 95 -3.58 11.12 21.45
N GLY A 96 -4.44 11.54 20.51
CA GLY A 96 -5.81 11.92 20.81
C GLY A 96 -6.71 10.70 21.14
N PRO A 97 -7.89 10.91 21.74
CA PRO A 97 -8.75 9.84 22.28
C PRO A 97 -9.19 8.81 21.23
N VAL A 98 -9.30 9.21 19.96
CA VAL A 98 -9.66 8.30 18.85
C VAL A 98 -8.55 7.27 18.60
N ILE A 99 -7.29 7.72 18.55
CA ILE A 99 -6.13 6.85 18.30
C ILE A 99 -5.80 6.01 19.54
N GLN A 100 -5.96 6.58 20.75
CA GLN A 100 -5.86 5.80 21.99
C GLN A 100 -6.88 4.66 22.03
N ALA A 101 -8.12 4.92 21.60
CA ALA A 101 -9.17 3.90 21.55
C ALA A 101 -8.90 2.83 20.50
N SER A 102 -8.37 3.18 19.31
CA SER A 102 -7.98 2.18 18.30
C SER A 102 -6.82 1.31 18.77
N ALA A 103 -5.79 1.90 19.39
CA ALA A 103 -4.69 1.15 19.98
C ALA A 103 -5.16 0.18 21.07
N THR A 104 -6.07 0.63 21.94
CA THR A 104 -6.67 -0.21 22.99
C THR A 104 -7.39 -1.43 22.40
N ARG A 105 -8.23 -1.23 21.37
CA ARG A 105 -8.93 -2.34 20.70
C ARG A 105 -7.95 -3.30 20.02
N ALA A 106 -6.93 -2.77 19.34
CA ALA A 106 -5.91 -3.58 18.68
C ALA A 106 -5.14 -4.47 19.66
N LEU A 107 -4.69 -3.91 20.79
CA LEU A 107 -3.99 -4.66 21.83
C LEU A 107 -4.89 -5.71 22.48
N ALA A 108 -6.17 -5.39 22.71
CA ALA A 108 -7.14 -6.34 23.26
C ALA A 108 -7.36 -7.56 22.35
N GLN A 109 -7.13 -7.41 21.04
CA GLN A 109 -7.20 -8.48 20.04
C GLN A 109 -5.85 -9.19 19.81
N GLY A 110 -4.84 -8.87 20.62
CA GLY A 110 -3.53 -9.53 20.59
C GLY A 110 -2.57 -9.01 19.51
N ALA A 111 -2.85 -7.85 18.91
CA ALA A 111 -1.93 -7.24 17.96
C ALA A 111 -0.56 -7.00 18.60
N ASN A 112 0.49 -7.46 17.94
CA ASN A 112 1.87 -7.33 18.38
C ASN A 112 2.79 -7.22 17.15
N PHE A 113 4.04 -6.82 17.38
CA PHE A 113 5.03 -6.58 16.31
C PHE A 113 5.13 -7.76 15.33
N ASN A 114 5.33 -8.99 15.83
CA ASN A 114 5.49 -10.16 14.97
C ASN A 114 4.24 -10.43 14.12
N GLY A 115 3.04 -10.30 14.71
CA GLY A 115 1.79 -10.46 13.98
C GLY A 115 1.63 -9.40 12.88
N ILE A 116 2.03 -8.15 13.16
CA ILE A 116 1.95 -7.05 12.21
C ILE A 116 2.95 -7.26 11.06
N ILE A 117 4.20 -7.66 11.35
CA ILE A 117 5.20 -7.97 10.32
C ILE A 117 4.76 -9.16 9.45
N SER A 118 4.16 -10.20 10.04
CA SER A 118 3.62 -11.33 9.28
C SER A 118 2.52 -10.87 8.30
N MET A 119 1.57 -10.06 8.78
CA MET A 119 0.51 -9.50 7.94
C MET A 119 1.06 -8.59 6.84
N LEU A 120 2.09 -7.79 7.16
CA LEU A 120 2.74 -6.89 6.21
C LEU A 120 3.47 -7.65 5.09
N ASN A 121 4.19 -8.73 5.41
CA ASN A 121 4.84 -9.61 4.43
C ASN A 121 3.84 -10.14 3.39
N GLU A 122 2.61 -10.44 3.81
CA GLU A 122 1.57 -10.95 2.93
C GLU A 122 0.89 -9.84 2.12
N VAL A 123 0.71 -8.64 2.67
CA VAL A 123 -0.08 -7.58 2.02
C VAL A 123 0.75 -6.68 1.10
N ILE A 124 1.97 -6.32 1.47
CA ILE A 124 2.81 -5.35 0.76
C ILE A 124 3.04 -5.73 -0.72
N PRO A 125 3.29 -6.99 -1.10
CA PRO A 125 3.44 -7.38 -2.51
C PRO A 125 2.21 -7.10 -3.39
N HIS A 126 1.07 -6.77 -2.79
CA HIS A 126 -0.18 -6.44 -3.47
C HIS A 126 -0.54 -4.96 -3.44
N LEU A 127 0.30 -4.11 -2.86
CA LEU A 127 0.07 -2.66 -2.76
C LEU A 127 0.90 -1.91 -3.80
N SER A 128 0.34 -0.82 -4.33
CA SER A 128 1.03 0.06 -5.26
C SER A 128 1.70 1.26 -4.58
N CYS A 129 1.14 1.75 -3.48
CA CYS A 129 1.70 2.80 -2.65
C CYS A 129 2.59 2.25 -1.52
N PRO A 130 3.65 2.98 -1.10
CA PRO A 130 4.43 2.59 0.06
C PRO A 130 3.63 2.67 1.36
N ILE A 131 4.03 1.83 2.32
CA ILE A 131 3.65 1.97 3.73
C ILE A 131 4.77 2.69 4.49
N ALA A 132 4.37 3.66 5.30
CA ALA A 132 5.19 4.27 6.35
C ALA A 132 4.74 3.73 7.71
N LEU A 133 5.67 3.29 8.55
CA LEU A 133 5.36 2.71 9.85
C LEU A 133 5.53 3.73 10.98
N PHE A 134 4.45 4.01 11.70
CA PHE A 134 4.46 4.87 12.88
C PHE A 134 4.52 4.05 14.17
N SER A 135 5.32 4.47 15.15
CA SER A 135 5.42 3.81 16.45
C SER A 135 5.75 4.80 17.58
N TYR A 136 5.68 4.34 18.82
CA TYR A 136 6.43 4.96 19.92
C TYR A 136 7.87 4.42 19.94
N TYR A 137 8.80 5.19 20.49
CA TYR A 137 10.21 4.78 20.57
C TYR A 137 10.42 3.59 21.53
N ASN A 138 9.73 3.56 22.67
CA ASN A 138 9.93 2.53 23.69
C ASN A 138 9.76 1.08 23.15
N PRO A 139 8.72 0.75 22.35
CA PRO A 139 8.64 -0.53 21.66
C PRO A 139 9.82 -0.83 20.75
N ILE A 140 10.30 0.15 19.99
CA ILE A 140 11.45 0.01 19.08
C ILE A 140 12.71 -0.33 19.90
N GLN A 141 12.95 0.42 20.97
CA GLN A 141 14.08 0.22 21.86
C GLN A 141 14.04 -1.17 22.52
N LYS A 142 12.87 -1.60 23.00
CA LYS A 142 12.68 -2.92 23.62
C LYS A 142 12.93 -4.08 22.64
N HIS A 143 12.60 -3.89 21.36
CA HIS A 143 12.91 -4.86 20.30
C HIS A 143 14.37 -4.83 19.84
N GLY A 144 15.10 -3.77 20.19
CA GLY A 144 16.43 -3.46 19.64
C GLY A 144 16.30 -2.72 18.31
N VAL A 145 16.85 -1.50 18.26
CA VAL A 145 16.70 -0.58 17.10
C VAL A 145 17.18 -1.24 15.80
N GLU A 146 18.37 -1.85 15.80
CA GLU A 146 18.94 -2.48 14.60
C GLU A 146 18.06 -3.64 14.08
N ASN A 147 17.59 -4.49 14.99
CA ASN A 147 16.71 -5.61 14.66
C ASN A 147 15.37 -5.10 14.11
N PHE A 148 14.80 -4.07 14.74
CA PHE A 148 13.56 -3.45 14.29
C PHE A 148 13.71 -2.89 12.87
N MET A 149 14.74 -2.05 12.64
CA MET A 149 15.00 -1.42 11.34
C MET A 149 15.25 -2.46 10.25
N THR A 150 16.06 -3.49 10.54
CA THR A 150 16.32 -4.58 9.60
C THR A 150 15.04 -5.34 9.28
N THR A 151 14.21 -5.62 10.28
CA THR A 151 12.95 -6.36 10.09
C THR A 151 11.97 -5.59 9.22
N ILE A 152 11.74 -4.31 9.50
CA ILE A 152 10.81 -3.50 8.70
C ILE A 152 11.35 -3.21 7.30
N LYS A 153 12.67 -3.09 7.13
CA LYS A 153 13.26 -2.95 5.80
C LYS A 153 13.02 -4.21 4.96
N ASN A 154 13.25 -5.39 5.54
CA ASN A 154 13.06 -6.67 4.86
C ASN A 154 11.61 -6.96 4.47
N VAL A 155 10.64 -6.45 5.23
CA VAL A 155 9.20 -6.57 4.91
C VAL A 155 8.77 -5.64 3.76
N GLY A 156 9.60 -4.66 3.39
CA GLY A 156 9.30 -3.67 2.35
C GLY A 156 8.68 -2.37 2.89
N ILE A 157 8.97 -1.99 4.14
CA ILE A 157 8.61 -0.65 4.66
C ILE A 157 9.64 0.37 4.19
N HIS A 158 9.15 1.48 3.63
CA HIS A 158 9.99 2.52 3.00
C HIS A 158 10.20 3.75 3.88
N GLY A 159 9.55 3.79 5.04
CA GLY A 159 9.75 4.85 6.02
C GLY A 159 9.25 4.43 7.39
N THR A 160 9.88 4.94 8.44
CA THR A 160 9.34 4.84 9.79
C THR A 160 9.47 6.16 10.52
N SER A 161 8.47 6.47 11.34
CA SER A 161 8.39 7.62 12.23
C SER A 161 8.12 7.15 13.65
N TRP A 162 8.64 7.88 14.65
CA TRP A 162 8.31 7.59 16.03
C TRP A 162 8.20 8.80 16.94
N ILE A 163 7.36 8.66 17.97
CA ILE A 163 7.28 9.58 19.10
C ILE A 163 8.14 9.07 20.24
N GLU A 164 8.98 9.94 20.79
CA GLU A 164 9.71 9.70 22.01
C GLU A 164 8.98 10.39 23.18
N LEU A 165 8.64 9.61 24.20
CA LEU A 165 8.05 10.11 25.44
C LEU A 165 9.18 10.17 26.47
N ASP A 166 9.87 11.30 26.58
CA ASP A 166 10.80 11.51 27.68
C ASP A 166 10.01 11.78 28.96
N THR A 167 10.49 11.26 30.09
CA THR A 167 9.91 11.48 31.42
C THR A 167 10.03 12.96 31.81
N GLY A 168 9.11 13.80 31.32
CA GLY A 168 8.93 15.18 31.77
C GLY A 168 9.06 16.27 30.69
N ASN A 169 9.44 15.96 29.45
CA ASN A 169 9.46 16.93 28.35
C ASN A 169 9.08 16.28 27.03
N PHE A 170 7.99 16.73 26.41
CA PHE A 170 7.66 16.35 25.03
C PHE A 170 8.67 17.01 24.09
N VAL A 171 9.74 16.29 23.74
CA VAL A 171 10.65 16.73 22.69
C VAL A 171 10.21 16.08 21.39
N LEU A 172 9.40 16.81 20.62
CA LEU A 172 9.20 16.49 19.21
C LEU A 172 10.51 16.77 18.48
N HIS A 173 11.37 15.76 18.34
CA HIS A 173 12.52 15.85 17.45
C HIS A 173 12.00 15.87 15.99
N PRO A 174 12.17 16.97 15.24
CA PRO A 174 11.53 17.15 13.94
C PRO A 174 12.06 16.24 12.80
N TYR A 175 12.90 15.24 13.09
CA TYR A 175 13.60 14.45 12.07
C TYR A 175 13.80 12.96 12.42
N ASN A 176 12.83 12.31 13.07
CA ASN A 176 12.88 10.85 13.27
C ASN A 176 12.19 10.08 12.12
N VAL A 177 12.32 10.56 10.88
CA VAL A 177 11.88 9.82 9.69
C VAL A 177 13.12 9.18 9.06
N ILE A 178 13.26 7.87 9.23
CA ILE A 178 14.24 7.12 8.45
C ILE A 178 13.57 6.74 7.14
N HIS A 179 14.05 7.33 6.05
CA HIS A 179 13.72 6.87 4.70
C HIS A 179 14.66 5.73 4.34
N PHE A 180 14.07 4.61 3.90
CA PHE A 180 14.84 3.54 3.28
C PHE A 180 14.85 3.79 1.78
N GLU A 181 16.03 4.11 1.23
CA GLU A 181 16.31 4.10 -0.21
C GLU A 181 16.41 2.66 -0.74
#